data_AF-A0A935QB03-F1
#
_entry.id   AF-A0A935QB03-F1
#
_cell.length_a   1.000
_cell.length_b   1.000
_cell.length_c   1.000
_cell.angle_alpha   90.00
_cell.angle_beta   90.00
_cell.angle_gamma   90.00
#
_symmetry.space_group_name_H-M   'P 1'
#
loop_
_entity.id
_entity.type
_entity.pdbx_description
1 polymer ?
#
loop_
_entity_poly.entity_id
_entity_poly.type
_entity_poly.pdbx_seq_one_letter_code
_entity_poly.pdbx_strand_id
1 'polypeptide(L)'
;MNEPRRIAIDLPGTEAFRDDDLEVLRTTLQTIVTLSMESRDEPCESSRRMHREGWDVHWGLTWIARARRGGVTEEATGSTRSEVLARLQQLTSLHEVDGCP
;
A
#
# COMPACT_ATOMS: atom_id res chain seq x y z
N MET A 1 -9.88 10.39 -13.09
CA MET A 1 -9.21 9.82 -11.91
C MET A 1 -8.17 8.84 -12.42
N ASN A 2 -6.88 9.11 -12.22
CA ASN A 2 -5.84 8.11 -12.53
C ASN A 2 -5.79 7.17 -11.33
N GLU A 3 -6.12 5.90 -11.54
CA GLU A 3 -5.99 4.84 -10.54
C GLU A 3 -4.52 4.75 -10.11
N PRO A 4 -4.20 4.61 -8.80
CA PRO A 4 -2.83 4.38 -8.38
C PRO A 4 -2.33 3.10 -9.04
N ARG A 5 -1.33 3.23 -9.91
CA ARG A 5 -0.72 2.08 -10.58
C ARG A 5 -0.04 1.22 -9.51
N ARG A 6 -0.69 0.12 -9.17
CA ARG A 6 -0.21 -0.85 -8.19
C ARG A 6 0.65 -1.88 -8.90
N ILE A 7 1.89 -2.00 -8.48
CA ILE A 7 2.74 -3.13 -8.85
C ILE A 7 2.65 -4.12 -7.69
N ALA A 8 1.92 -5.22 -7.90
CA ALA A 8 1.92 -6.36 -7.01
C ALA A 8 2.92 -7.39 -7.55
N ILE A 9 3.80 -7.89 -6.70
CA ILE A 9 4.76 -8.92 -7.05
C ILE A 9 4.50 -10.10 -6.14
N ASP A 10 4.14 -11.22 -6.76
CA ASP A 10 4.05 -12.49 -6.07
C ASP A 10 5.47 -12.99 -5.84
N LEU A 11 5.84 -13.10 -4.56
CA LEU A 11 7.11 -13.72 -4.21
C LEU A 11 6.97 -15.23 -4.35
N PRO A 12 7.95 -15.92 -4.96
CA PRO A 12 7.92 -17.38 -5.03
C PRO A 12 7.84 -17.95 -3.61
N GLY A 13 6.92 -18.87 -3.39
CA GLY A 13 6.60 -19.45 -2.06
C GLY A 13 7.68 -20.38 -1.49
N THR A 14 8.92 -20.25 -1.94
CA THR A 14 10.04 -21.10 -1.54
C THR A 14 11.09 -20.21 -0.89
N GLU A 15 11.20 -20.38 0.43
CA GLU A 15 12.09 -19.68 1.38
C GLU A 15 11.57 -18.34 1.93
N ALA A 16 11.68 -18.21 3.25
CA ALA A 16 11.37 -16.97 3.95
C ALA A 16 12.44 -15.93 3.59
N PHE A 17 12.05 -14.91 2.84
CA PHE A 17 12.91 -13.75 2.58
C PHE A 17 13.37 -13.13 3.89
N ARG A 18 14.66 -12.83 3.98
CA ARG A 18 15.19 -12.07 5.12
C ARG A 18 14.75 -10.62 4.97
N ASP A 19 14.71 -9.89 6.08
CA ASP A 19 14.30 -8.48 6.05
C ASP A 19 15.20 -7.65 5.11
N ASP A 20 16.49 -7.97 5.05
CA ASP A 20 17.45 -7.35 4.13
C ASP A 20 17.08 -7.59 2.65
N ASP A 21 16.60 -8.80 2.29
CA ASP A 21 16.18 -9.13 0.93
C ASP A 21 14.94 -8.33 0.53
N LEU A 22 13.99 -8.17 1.46
CA LEU A 22 12.78 -7.36 1.27
C LEU A 22 13.11 -5.86 1.15
N GLU A 23 14.11 -5.39 1.88
CA GLU A 23 14.57 -4.00 1.80
C GLU A 23 15.25 -3.71 0.46
N VAL A 24 16.09 -4.63 -0.03
CA VAL A 24 16.69 -4.54 -1.37
C VAL A 24 15.61 -4.56 -2.45
N LEU A 25 14.62 -5.45 -2.35
CA LEU A 25 13.51 -5.53 -3.31
C LEU A 25 12.68 -4.24 -3.30
N ARG A 26 12.36 -3.70 -2.11
CA ARG A 26 11.65 -2.43 -1.98
C ARG A 26 12.44 -1.29 -2.60
N THR A 27 13.72 -1.17 -2.26
CA THR A 27 14.59 -0.09 -2.76
C THR A 27 14.71 -0.15 -4.28
N THR A 28 14.81 -1.35 -4.83
CA THR A 28 14.85 -1.58 -6.28
C THR A 28 13.54 -1.16 -6.94
N LEU A 29 12.39 -1.53 -6.37
CA LEU A 29 11.08 -1.14 -6.91
C LEU A 29 10.82 0.36 -6.78
N GLN A 30 11.22 0.97 -5.66
CA GLN A 30 11.19 2.41 -5.49
C GLN A 30 12.04 3.11 -6.55
N THR A 31 13.24 2.60 -6.82
CA THR A 31 14.11 3.14 -7.87
C THR A 31 13.46 3.03 -9.24
N ILE A 32 12.85 1.89 -9.58
CA ILE A 32 12.12 1.70 -10.84
C ILE A 32 10.93 2.67 -10.94
N VAL A 33 10.18 2.88 -9.85
CA VAL A 33 9.06 3.84 -9.79
C VAL A 33 9.56 5.27 -9.97
N THR A 34 10.61 5.67 -9.26
CA THR A 34 11.20 7.00 -9.39
C THR A 34 11.67 7.27 -10.82
N LEU A 35 12.41 6.32 -11.41
CA LEU A 35 12.89 6.44 -12.80
C LEU A 35 11.73 6.48 -13.80
N SER A 36 10.65 5.75 -13.55
CA SER A 36 9.45 5.76 -14.42
C SER A 36 8.54 6.97 -14.21
N MET A 37 8.64 7.66 -13.08
CA MET A 37 8.00 8.97 -12.86
C MET A 37 8.83 10.12 -13.46
N GLU A 38 10.16 10.02 -13.45
CA GLU A 38 11.03 10.99 -14.13
C GLU A 38 10.98 10.83 -15.66
N SER A 39 10.73 9.61 -16.17
CA SER A 39 10.51 9.36 -17.58
C SER A 39 9.03 9.46 -17.97
N ARG A 40 8.63 10.64 -18.46
CA ARG A 40 7.37 10.91 -19.20
C ARG A 40 6.09 10.94 -18.36
N ASP A 41 5.81 12.08 -17.75
CA ASP A 41 4.84 13.02 -18.28
C ASP A 41 4.80 14.23 -17.35
N GLU A 42 4.55 15.39 -17.95
CA GLU A 42 4.41 16.68 -17.30
C GLU A 42 3.75 16.59 -15.92
N PRO A 43 4.31 17.22 -14.85
CA PRO A 43 3.79 17.10 -13.49
C PRO A 43 2.27 17.25 -13.50
N CYS A 44 1.57 16.16 -13.13
CA CYS A 44 0.13 16.03 -13.20
C CYS A 44 -0.53 17.36 -12.84
N GLU A 45 -1.26 17.98 -13.78
CA GLU A 45 -1.83 19.33 -13.60
C GLU A 45 -2.63 19.46 -12.30
N SER A 46 -3.18 18.34 -11.83
CA SER A 46 -3.86 18.23 -10.54
C SER A 46 -2.94 18.57 -9.35
N SER A 47 -1.72 18.02 -9.31
CA SER A 47 -0.73 18.31 -8.25
C SER A 47 -0.26 19.76 -8.30
N ARG A 48 -0.02 20.30 -9.51
CA ARG A 48 0.33 21.71 -9.70
C ARG A 48 -0.79 22.65 -9.25
N ARG A 49 -2.06 22.29 -9.47
CA ARG A 49 -3.21 23.06 -9.00
C ARG A 49 -3.30 23.04 -7.47
N MET A 50 -3.16 21.87 -6.84
CA MET A 50 -3.20 21.75 -5.39
C MET A 50 -2.13 22.60 -4.71
N HIS A 51 -0.89 22.61 -5.22
CA HIS A 51 0.15 23.50 -4.70
C HIS A 51 -0.17 24.99 -4.86
N ARG A 52 -0.76 25.40 -6.00
CA ARG A 52 -1.20 26.80 -6.18
C ARG A 52 -2.32 27.21 -5.23
N GLU A 53 -3.15 26.27 -4.82
CA GLU A 53 -4.20 26.47 -3.82
C GLU A 53 -3.66 26.45 -2.37
N GLY A 54 -2.35 26.30 -2.17
CA GLY A 54 -1.70 26.30 -0.87
C GLY A 54 -1.67 24.95 -0.16
N TRP A 55 -2.00 23.86 -0.86
CA TRP A 55 -1.89 22.50 -0.31
C TRP A 55 -0.47 21.95 -0.43
N ASP A 56 -0.04 21.27 0.62
CA ASP A 56 1.23 20.55 0.65
C ASP A 56 1.01 19.06 0.32
N VAL A 57 1.50 18.64 -0.86
CA VAL A 57 1.22 17.31 -1.43
C VAL A 57 2.42 16.39 -1.22
N HIS A 58 2.23 15.37 -0.41
CA HIS A 58 3.25 14.35 -0.13
C HIS A 58 2.91 13.03 -0.81
N TRP A 59 3.92 12.42 -1.44
CA TRP A 59 3.84 11.09 -2.03
C TRP A 59 4.65 10.12 -1.18
N GLY A 60 4.12 8.92 -0.94
CA GLY A 60 4.79 7.91 -0.14
C GLY A 60 4.27 6.52 -0.41
N LEU A 61 5.06 5.52 -0.05
CA LEU A 61 4.59 4.13 -0.04
C LEU A 61 3.71 3.87 1.18
N THR A 62 2.67 3.05 1.00
CA THR A 62 1.77 2.61 2.08
C THR A 62 1.63 1.09 2.06
N TRP A 63 1.47 0.51 3.24
CA TRP A 63 1.07 -0.88 3.43
C TRP A 63 -0.44 -1.01 3.30
N ILE A 64 -0.89 -2.08 2.65
CA ILE A 64 -2.30 -2.43 2.55
C ILE A 64 -2.43 -3.90 2.97
N ALA A 65 -3.18 -4.17 4.02
CA ALA A 65 -3.52 -5.54 4.43
C ALA A 65 -4.99 -5.81 4.16
N ARG A 66 -5.28 -7.01 3.65
CA ARG A 66 -6.63 -7.46 3.32
C ARG A 66 -6.89 -8.81 3.96
N ALA A 67 -8.04 -8.98 4.58
CA ALA A 67 -8.53 -10.26 5.08
C ALA A 67 -9.87 -10.58 4.41
N ARG A 68 -10.08 -11.87 4.13
CA ARG A 68 -11.36 -12.34 3.56
C ARG A 68 -11.83 -13.60 4.28
N ARG A 69 -13.07 -13.60 4.77
CA ARG A 69 -13.74 -14.75 5.41
C ARG A 69 -15.19 -14.79 4.97
N GLY A 70 -15.66 -15.93 4.46
CA GLY A 70 -17.09 -16.14 4.18
C GLY A 70 -17.76 -15.06 3.29
N GLY A 71 -17.06 -14.59 2.26
CA GLY A 71 -17.58 -13.54 1.37
C GLY A 71 -17.35 -12.10 1.86
N VAL A 72 -17.06 -11.89 3.14
CA VAL A 72 -16.70 -10.58 3.72
C VAL A 72 -15.22 -10.30 3.46
N THR A 73 -14.91 -9.07 3.05
CA THR A 73 -13.53 -8.59 2.85
C THR A 73 -13.30 -7.33 3.68
N GLU A 74 -12.25 -7.35 4.48
CA GLU A 74 -11.78 -6.22 5.27
C GLU A 74 -10.43 -5.73 4.75
N GLU A 75 -10.21 -4.41 4.79
CA GLU A 75 -8.97 -3.77 4.32
C GLU A 75 -8.51 -2.70 5.31
N ALA A 76 -7.20 -2.67 5.57
CA ALA A 76 -6.53 -1.61 6.31
C ALA A 76 -5.35 -1.06 5.52
N THR A 77 -5.08 0.24 5.66
CA THR A 77 -3.92 0.93 5.07
C THR A 77 -3.15 1.71 6.14
N GLY A 78 -1.85 1.94 5.91
CA GLY A 78 -0.99 2.63 6.89
C GLY A 78 0.49 2.65 6.49
N SER A 79 1.32 3.25 7.34
CA SER A 79 2.73 3.52 7.02
C SER A 79 3.65 2.37 7.43
N THR A 80 3.21 1.50 8.34
CA THR A 80 3.99 0.32 8.77
C THR A 80 3.17 -0.97 8.73
N ARG A 81 3.84 -2.11 8.51
CA ARG A 81 3.19 -3.43 8.52
C ARG A 81 2.48 -3.71 9.85
N SER A 82 3.12 -3.39 10.97
CA SER A 82 2.58 -3.66 12.32
C SER A 82 1.32 -2.86 12.60
N GLU A 83 1.31 -1.57 12.25
CA GLU A 83 0.13 -0.71 12.35
C GLU A 83 -1.04 -1.27 11.53
N VAL A 84 -0.78 -1.60 10.27
CA VAL A 84 -1.82 -2.05 9.34
C VAL A 84 -2.37 -3.41 9.76
N LEU A 85 -1.52 -4.31 10.27
CA LEU A 85 -1.97 -5.59 10.79
C LEU A 85 -2.80 -5.43 12.06
N ALA A 86 -2.37 -4.60 13.01
CA ALA A 86 -3.14 -4.32 14.22
C ALA A 86 -4.51 -3.73 13.90
N ARG A 87 -4.58 -2.83 12.91
CA ARG A 87 -5.83 -2.24 12.43
C ARG A 87 -6.72 -3.26 11.73
N LEU A 88 -6.15 -4.13 10.90
CA LEU A 88 -6.90 -5.20 10.25
C LEU A 88 -7.45 -6.19 11.27
N GLN A 89 -6.68 -6.54 12.30
CA GLN A 89 -7.14 -7.40 13.40
C GLN A 89 -8.35 -6.79 14.12
N GLN A 90 -8.32 -5.50 14.45
CA GLN A 90 -9.46 -4.80 15.05
C GLN A 90 -10.71 -4.90 14.16
N LEU A 91 -10.57 -4.68 12.85
CA LEU A 91 -11.67 -4.77 11.88
C LEU A 91 -12.24 -6.19 11.82
N THR A 92 -11.39 -7.21 11.78
CA THR A 92 -11.84 -8.60 11.68
C THR A 92 -12.40 -9.16 12.98
N SER A 93 -11.91 -8.71 14.15
CA SER A 93 -12.40 -9.16 15.45
C SER A 93 -13.78 -8.61 15.79
N LEU A 94 -14.20 -7.47 15.21
CA LEU A 94 -15.58 -6.99 15.29
C LEU A 94 -16.57 -8.01 14.69
N HIS A 95 -16.18 -8.70 13.61
CA HIS A 95 -16.98 -9.75 12.97
C HIS A 95 -16.99 -11.09 13.73
N GLU A 96 -16.09 -11.29 14.69
CA GLU A 96 -16.12 -12.48 15.55
C GLU A 96 -17.18 -12.35 16.67
N VAL A 97 -17.59 -11.14 17.02
CA VAL A 97 -18.59 -10.87 18.07
C VAL A 97 -20.03 -10.96 17.54
N ASP A 98 -20.23 -10.78 16.24
CA ASP A 98 -21.54 -10.94 15.57
C ASP A 98 -21.89 -12.39 15.16
N GLY A 99 -21.00 -13.35 15.47
CA GLY A 99 -21.23 -14.78 15.28
C GLY A 99 -21.83 -15.44 16.52
N CYS A 100 -23.16 -15.42 16.64
CA CYS A 100 -23.93 -16.34 17.50
C CYS A 100 -23.66 -17.82 17.12
N PRO A 101 -23.86 -18.79 18.04
CA PRO A 101 -23.40 -20.18 17.93
C PRO A 101 -23.95 -20.97 16.74
#